data_AF-A0A1H7V981-F1
#
_entry.id   AF-A0A1H7V981-F1
#
_cell.length_a   1.000
_cell.length_b   1.000
_cell.length_c   1.000
_cell.angle_alpha   90.00
_cell.angle_beta   90.00
_cell.angle_gamma   90.00
#
_symmetry.space_group_name_H-M   'P 1'
#
loop_
_entity.id
_entity.type
_entity.pdbx_description
1 polymer ?
#
loop_
_entity_poly.entity_id
_entity_poly.type
_entity_poly.pdbx_seq_one_letter_code
_entity_poly.pdbx_strand_id
1 'polypeptide(L)' 'MAYTTEIEELPDNRGWVGRIKNEKNREIYKTSNFCAKELAITALNKFIRYHNDTFGKNIPEVPQISMFG' A
#
# COMPACT_ATOMS: atom_id res chain seq x y z
N MET A 1 12.61 11.27 -6.43
CA MET A 1 11.98 10.02 -6.90
C MET A 1 10.54 10.03 -6.43
N ALA A 2 9.60 10.08 -7.36
CA ALA A 2 8.19 9.97 -7.03
C ALA A 2 7.81 8.51 -6.76
N TYR A 3 6.87 8.31 -5.83
CA TYR A 3 6.31 7.00 -5.50
C TYR A 3 4.80 7.05 -5.62
N THR A 4 4.21 5.97 -6.12
CA THR A 4 2.77 5.78 -6.22
C THR A 4 2.37 4.57 -5.40
N THR A 5 1.29 4.69 -4.66
CA THR A 5 0.73 3.61 -3.84
C THR A 5 -0.63 3.20 -4.36
N GLU A 6 -0.83 1.90 -4.54
CA GLU A 6 -2.05 1.33 -5.09
C GLU A 6 -2.56 0.20 -4.19
N ILE A 7 -3.88 0.02 -4.16
CA ILE A 7 -4.55 -1.10 -3.51
C ILE A 7 -5.31 -1.85 -4.60
N GLU A 8 -4.93 -3.10 -4.82
CA GLU A 8 -5.49 -3.95 -5.87
C GLU A 8 -6.29 -5.10 -5.24
N GLU A 9 -7.47 -5.35 -5.79
CA GLU A 9 -8.26 -6.54 -5.51
C GLU A 9 -7.73 -7.70 -6.38
N LEU A 10 -7.41 -8.82 -5.75
CA LEU A 10 -6.95 -9.99 -6.47
C LEU A 10 -8.12 -10.67 -7.20
N PRO A 11 -7.93 -11.14 -8.44
CA PRO A 11 -8.93 -11.93 -9.14
C PRO A 11 -9.27 -13.19 -8.34
N ASP A 12 -10.54 -13.58 -8.37
CA ASP A 12 -11.16 -14.70 -7.63
C ASP A 12 -11.47 -14.45 -6.14
N ASN A 13 -11.78 -13.21 -5.73
CA ASN A 13 -12.18 -12.89 -4.35
C ASN A 13 -11.13 -13.30 -3.29
N ARG A 14 -9.87 -13.48 -3.70
CA ARG A 14 -8.81 -13.98 -2.83
C ARG A 14 -8.40 -12.96 -1.77
N GLY A 15 -8.71 -11.68 -2.00
CA GLY A 15 -8.44 -10.59 -1.09
C GLY A 15 -7.82 -9.37 -1.78
N TRP A 16 -7.08 -8.60 -1.02
CA TRP A 16 -6.53 -7.30 -1.35
C TRP A 16 -5.02 -7.28 -1.11
N VAL A 17 -4.29 -6.60 -1.99
CA VAL A 17 -2.85 -6.36 -1.86
C VAL A 17 -2.55 -4.88 -2.05
N GLY A 18 -1.62 -4.35 -1.26
CA GLY A 18 -1.05 -3.03 -1.45
C GLY A 18 0.25 -3.10 -2.23
N ARG A 19 0.48 -2.12 -3.12
CA ARG A 19 1.67 -2.02 -3.96
C ARG A 19 2.27 -0.62 -3.86
N ILE A 20 3.59 -0.55 -3.89
CA ILE A 20 4.33 0.69 -4.05
C ILE A 20 5.10 0.59 -5.36
N LYS A 21 4.92 1.59 -6.21
CA LYS A 21 5.64 1.73 -7.47
C LYS A 21 6.47 3.00 -7.45
N ASN A 22 7.61 2.98 -8.13
CA ASN A 22 8.40 4.19 -8.36
C ASN A 22 7.93 4.94 -9.62
N GLU A 23 8.55 6.07 -9.90
CA GLU A 23 8.31 6.91 -11.09
C GLU A 23 8.45 6.18 -12.44
N LYS A 24 9.15 5.04 -12.49
CA LYS A 24 9.27 4.18 -13.68
C LYS A 24 8.20 3.08 -13.73
N ASN A 25 7.16 3.20 -12.90
CA ASN A 25 6.10 2.22 -12.71
C ASN A 25 6.61 0.84 -12.26
N ARG A 26 7.82 0.75 -11.68
CA ARG A 26 8.39 -0.51 -11.17
C ARG A 26 7.91 -0.74 -9.76
N GLU A 27 7.37 -1.93 -9.51
CA GLU A 27 7.01 -2.38 -8.15
C GLU A 27 8.28 -2.49 -7.30
N ILE A 28 8.28 -1.77 -6.17
CA ILE A 28 9.35 -1.84 -5.18
C ILE A 28 8.93 -2.61 -3.93
N TYR A 29 7.62 -2.71 -3.71
CA TYR A 29 7.05 -3.42 -2.58
C TYR A 29 5.63 -3.86 -2.88
N LYS A 30 5.27 -5.04 -2.38
CA LYS A 30 3.92 -5.61 -2.42
C LYS A 30 3.62 -6.26 -1.07
N THR A 31 2.45 -5.96 -0.50
CA THR A 31 2.02 -6.57 0.75
C THR A 31 1.60 -8.02 0.52
N SER A 32 1.48 -8.79 1.61
CA SER A 32 0.75 -10.06 1.61
C SER A 32 -0.71 -9.87 1.18
N ASN A 33 -1.37 -10.97 0.84
CA ASN A 33 -2.79 -11.01 0.55
C ASN A 33 -3.60 -10.87 1.86
N PHE A 34 -4.55 -9.93 1.89
CA PHE A 34 -5.44 -9.70 3.02
C PHE A 34 -6.89 -9.89 2.62
N CYS A 35 -7.71 -10.47 3.49
CA CYS A 35 -9.14 -10.64 3.23
C CYS A 35 -9.91 -9.31 3.09
N ALA A 36 -9.41 -8.22 3.69
CA ALA A 36 -10.07 -6.92 3.68
C ALA A 36 -9.14 -5.83 3.14
N LYS A 37 -9.72 -4.90 2.38
CA LYS A 37 -9.02 -3.75 1.79
C LYS A 37 -8.32 -2.90 2.85
N GLU A 38 -8.95 -2.71 4.00
CA GLU A 38 -8.43 -1.88 5.10
C GLU A 38 -7.21 -2.51 5.78
N LEU A 39 -7.15 -3.84 5.85
CA LEU A 39 -5.98 -4.54 6.36
C LEU A 39 -4.80 -4.38 5.40
N ALA A 40 -5.04 -4.47 4.09
CA ALA A 40 -4.02 -4.19 3.08
C ALA A 40 -3.51 -2.73 3.17
N ILE A 41 -4.42 -1.75 3.32
CA ILE A 41 -4.07 -0.34 3.52
C ILE A 41 -3.26 -0.14 4.79
N THR A 42 -3.69 -0.72 5.91
CA THR A 42 -3.03 -0.59 7.20
C THR A 42 -1.62 -1.17 7.17
N ALA A 43 -1.46 -2.36 6.58
CA ALA A 43 -0.16 -3.00 6.41
C ALA A 43 0.78 -2.16 5.52
N LEU A 44 0.25 -1.65 4.40
CA LEU A 44 1.00 -0.81 3.47
C LEU A 44 1.46 0.49 4.14
N ASN A 45 0.56 1.20 4.82
CA ASN A 45 0.90 2.47 5.51
C ASN A 45 1.87 2.24 6.68
N LYS A 46 1.82 1.09 7.34
CA LYS A 46 2.82 0.73 8.36
C LYS A 46 4.22 0.60 7.74
N PHE A 47 4.32 -0.08 6.60
CA PHE A 47 5.58 -0.18 5.85
C PHE A 47 6.06 1.20 5.37
N ILE A 48 5.16 2.01 4.80
CA ILE A 48 5.47 3.36 4.32
C ILE A 48 6.05 4.23 5.43
N ARG A 49 5.39 4.28 6.60
CA ARG A 49 5.86 5.05 7.75
C ARG A 49 7.24 4.61 8.22
N TYR A 50 7.44 3.30 8.38
CA TYR A 50 8.75 2.75 8.74
C TYR A 50 9.83 3.12 7.71
N HIS A 51 9.51 3.03 6.42
CA HIS A 51 10.47 3.26 5.35
C HIS A 51 10.81 4.76 5.20
N ASN A 52 9.80 5.64 5.35
CA ASN A 52 9.98 7.09 5.36
C ASN A 52 10.84 7.52 6.57
N ASP A 53 10.56 7.00 7.76
CA ASP A 53 11.28 7.33 8.99
C ASP A 53 12.74 6.81 8.96
N THR A 54 12.93 5.55 8.57
CA THR A 54 14.25 4.90 8.59
C THR A 54 15.19 5.40 7.48
N PHE A 55 14.66 5.74 6.30
CA PHE A 55 15.46 6.04 5.10
C PHE A 55 15.24 7.44 4.54
N GLY A 56 14.48 8.30 5.24
CA GLY A 56 14.16 9.65 4.79
C GLY A 56 13.44 9.68 3.44
N LYS A 57 12.58 8.69 3.16
CA LYS A 57 11.77 8.64 1.94
C LYS A 57 10.50 9.47 2.09
N ASN A 58 9.90 9.83 0.95
CA ASN A 58 8.63 10.55 0.85
C ASN A 58 7.63 9.71 0.05
N ILE A 59 7.32 8.51 0.52
CA ILE A 59 6.29 7.67 -0.07
C ILE A 59 4.93 8.15 0.47
N PRO A 60 3.94 8.45 -0.39
CA PRO A 60 2.62 8.89 0.06
C PRO A 60 1.86 7.73 0.73
N GLU A 61 1.12 8.01 1.80
CA GLU A 61 0.24 7.03 2.43
C GLU A 61 -1.06 6.84 1.63
N VAL A 62 -1.64 5.65 1.71
CA VAL A 62 -2.96 5.38 1.13
C VAL A 62 -4.05 5.85 2.10
N PRO A 63 -5.06 6.60 1.64
CA PRO A 63 -6.20 7.00 2.47
C PRO A 63 -6.87 5.78 3.11
N GLN A 64 -7.05 5.80 4.43
CA GLN A 64 -7.91 4.83 5.11
C GLN A 64 -9.35 5.06 4.64
N ILE A 65 -10.01 3.97 4.24
CA ILE A 65 -11.44 4.00 3.98
C ILE A 65 -12.09 4.15 5.35
N SER A 66 -12.88 5.20 5.55
CA SER A 66 -13.63 5.34 6.80
C SER A 66 -14.78 4.33 6.77
N MET A 67 -14.72 3.34 7.65
CA MET A 67 -15.76 2.34 7.86
C MET A 67 -16.97 2.94 8.60
N PHE A 68 -17.50 4.10 8.19
CA PHE A 68 -18.72 4.69 8.76
C PHE A 68 -19.48 5.51 7.72
N GLY A 69 -20.72 5.08 7.45
CA GLY A 69 -21.75 5.72 6.64
C GLY A 69 -23.02 4.90 6.70
#